data_AF-A0A930AB62-F1
#
_entry.id   AF-A0A930AB62-F1
#
_cell.length_a   1.000
_cell.length_b   1.000
_cell.length_c   1.000
_cell.angle_alpha   90.00
_cell.angle_beta   90.00
_cell.angle_gamma   90.00
#
_symmetry.space_group_name_H-M   'P 1'
#
loop_
_entity.id
_entity.type
_entity.pdbx_description
1 polymer ?
#
loop_
_entity_poly.entity_id
_entity_poly.type
_entity_poly.pdbx_seq_one_letter_code
_entity_poly.pdbx_strand_id
1 'polypeptide(L)'
;MTLILALESSCDETACAIIKDGKEILSNIVSSQINVHTQYGGVVPEVASRIHVENISTVIDEALKKANLTMDDIDAIAYTQGPGLIGSLHVGVQA
;
A
#
# COMPACT_ATOMS: atom_id res chain seq x y z
N MET A 1 -10.30 -18.26 10.72
CA MET A 1 -9.92 -17.70 9.42
C MET A 1 -9.32 -16.36 9.72
N THR A 2 -8.12 -16.08 9.22
CA THR A 2 -7.42 -14.83 9.50
C THR A 2 -7.34 -14.00 8.22
N LEU A 3 -7.82 -12.77 8.27
CA LEU A 3 -7.74 -11.79 7.19
C LEU A 3 -6.68 -10.75 7.53
N ILE A 4 -5.65 -10.67 6.68
CA ILE A 4 -4.54 -9.75 6.83
C ILE A 4 -4.64 -8.70 5.73
N LEU A 5 -4.70 -7.42 6.11
CA LEU A 5 -4.51 -6.29 5.20
C LEU A 5 -3.02 -5.93 5.20
N ALA A 6 -2.37 -5.99 4.04
CA ALA A 6 -0.94 -5.74 3.89
C ALA A 6 -0.66 -4.50 3.04
N LEU A 7 0.13 -3.57 3.56
CA LEU A 7 0.51 -2.30 2.93
C LEU A 7 1.97 -2.30 2.49
N GLU A 8 2.21 -1.78 1.29
CA GLU A 8 3.54 -1.57 0.72
C GLU A 8 3.66 -0.12 0.23
N SER A 9 4.72 0.56 0.70
CA SER A 9 5.02 1.98 0.43
C SER A 9 6.51 2.28 0.58
N SER A 10 7.39 1.32 0.29
CA SER A 10 8.84 1.49 0.52
C SER A 10 9.54 2.38 -0.51
N CYS A 11 9.01 2.49 -1.73
CA CYS A 11 9.63 3.23 -2.83
C CYS A 11 8.63 4.09 -3.62
N ASP A 12 8.12 3.59 -4.76
CA ASP A 12 7.27 4.35 -5.70
C ASP A 12 5.96 3.62 -6.09
N GLU A 13 5.64 2.53 -5.41
CA GLU A 13 4.33 1.87 -5.45
C GLU A 13 3.60 2.02 -4.12
N THR A 14 2.35 2.51 -4.17
CA THR A 14 1.42 2.41 -3.03
C THR A 14 0.56 1.20 -3.28
N ALA A 15 0.64 0.18 -2.43
CA ALA A 15 -0.11 -1.04 -2.64
C ALA A 15 -0.80 -1.53 -1.36
N CYS A 16 -1.94 -2.18 -1.56
CA CYS A 16 -2.72 -2.83 -0.51
C CYS A 16 -3.23 -4.18 -1.01
N ALA A 17 -3.00 -5.23 -0.23
CA ALA A 17 -3.51 -6.57 -0.49
C ALA A 17 -4.27 -7.12 0.71
N ILE A 18 -5.30 -7.92 0.46
CA ILE A 18 -6.00 -8.67 1.52
C ILE A 18 -5.71 -10.15 1.31
N ILE A 19 -5.13 -10.78 2.33
CA ILE A 19 -4.70 -12.18 2.32
C ILE A 19 -5.50 -12.96 3.36
N LYS A 20 -6.11 -14.05 2.91
CA LYS A 20 -6.80 -15.02 3.75
C LYS A 20 -5.87 -16.17 4.13
N ASP A 21 -5.77 -16.42 5.43
CA ASP A 21 -5.02 -17.53 6.05
C ASP A 21 -3.57 -17.63 5.55
N GLY A 22 -2.97 -16.50 5.16
CA GLY A 22 -1.61 -16.40 4.61
C GLY A 22 -1.39 -17.11 3.26
N LYS A 23 -2.46 -17.54 2.58
CA LYS A 23 -2.36 -18.41 1.39
C LYS A 23 -3.14 -17.89 0.18
N GLU A 24 -4.29 -17.30 0.42
CA GLU A 24 -5.20 -16.88 -0.65
C GLU A 24 -5.24 -15.36 -0.73
N ILE A 25 -4.97 -14.80 -1.90
CA ILE A 25 -5.04 -13.35 -2.15
C ILE A 25 -6.47 -13.02 -2.59
N LEU A 26 -7.22 -12.33 -1.74
CA LEU A 26 -8.60 -11.89 -2.05
C LEU A 26 -8.61 -10.61 -2.89
N SER A 27 -7.65 -9.72 -2.64
CA SER A 27 -7.43 -8.52 -3.44
C SER A 27 -5.97 -8.10 -3.41
N ASN A 28 -5.55 -7.40 -4.46
CA ASN A 28 -4.22 -6.80 -4.59
C ASN A 28 -4.36 -5.58 -5.50
N ILE A 29 -4.14 -4.40 -4.94
CA ILE A 29 -4.25 -3.09 -5.59
C ILE A 29 -2.88 -2.43 -5.57
N VAL A 30 -2.47 -1.86 -6.71
CA VAL A 30 -1.18 -1.19 -6.85
C VAL A 30 -1.40 0.13 -7.58
N SER A 31 -1.04 1.24 -6.94
CA SER A 31 -0.93 2.56 -7.54
C SER A 31 0.56 2.88 -7.74
N SER A 32 1.00 2.81 -9.00
CA SER A 32 2.40 3.03 -9.38
C SER A 32 2.66 4.49 -9.77
N GLN A 33 3.80 5.02 -9.32
CA GLN A 33 4.24 6.38 -9.60
C GLN A 33 5.24 6.48 -10.77
N ILE A 34 5.48 5.39 -11.52
CA ILE A 34 6.45 5.33 -12.62
C ILE A 34 6.30 6.49 -13.60
N ASN A 35 5.07 6.82 -14.00
CA ASN A 35 4.80 7.90 -14.96
C ASN A 35 5.27 9.28 -14.45
N VAL A 36 5.26 9.50 -13.14
CA VAL A 36 5.73 10.74 -12.51
C VAL A 36 7.26 10.73 -12.48
N HIS A 37 7.87 9.67 -11.96
CA HIS A 37 9.32 9.60 -11.76
C HIS A 37 10.13 9.47 -13.06
N THR A 38 9.52 8.93 -14.12
CA THR A 38 10.15 8.85 -15.46
C THR A 38 10.55 10.23 -15.98
N GLN A 39 9.80 11.28 -15.64
CA GLN A 39 10.09 12.65 -16.06
C GLN A 39 11.37 13.22 -15.42
N TYR A 40 11.79 12.65 -14.28
CA TYR A 40 12.97 13.08 -13.51
C TYR A 40 14.18 12.15 -13.71
N GLY A 41 14.02 11.05 -14.46
CA GLY A 41 15.07 10.06 -14.68
C GLY A 41 15.35 9.15 -13.48
N GLY A 42 14.47 9.13 -12.48
CA GLY A 42 14.59 8.34 -11.26
C GLY A 42 13.60 8.76 -10.19
N VAL A 43 13.49 7.97 -9.12
CA VAL A 43 12.57 8.23 -8.02
C VAL A 43 13.02 9.49 -7.25
N VAL A 44 12.14 10.48 -7.16
CA VAL A 44 12.32 11.68 -6.34
C VAL A 44 11.68 11.44 -4.98
N PRO A 45 12.45 11.27 -3.88
CA PRO A 45 11.90 10.76 -2.61
C PRO A 45 10.76 11.60 -2.01
N GLU A 46 10.85 12.93 -2.09
CA GLU A 46 9.81 13.84 -1.58
C GLU A 46 8.53 13.81 -2.42
N VAL A 47 8.64 13.55 -3.72
CA VAL A 47 7.47 13.38 -4.58
C VAL A 47 6.83 12.03 -4.28
N ALA A 48 7.64 11.00 -4.05
CA ALA A 48 7.15 9.67 -3.74
C ALA A 48 6.34 9.61 -2.44
N SER A 49 6.86 10.23 -1.37
CA SER A 49 6.16 10.31 -0.08
C SER A 49 4.79 11.00 -0.20
N ARG A 50 4.70 12.11 -0.95
CA ARG A 50 3.44 12.83 -1.16
C ARG A 50 2.40 12.00 -1.91
N ILE A 51 2.81 11.32 -2.97
CA ILE A 51 1.88 10.50 -3.74
C ILE A 51 1.42 9.26 -2.93
N HIS A 52 2.24 8.71 -2.04
CA HIS A 52 1.76 7.72 -1.08
C HIS A 52 0.66 8.27 -0.18
N VAL A 53 0.84 9.48 0.40
CA VAL A 53 -0.19 10.13 1.23
C VAL A 53 -1.51 10.31 0.47
N GLU A 54 -1.43 10.70 -0.80
CA GLU A 54 -2.60 10.89 -1.65
C GLU A 54 -3.35 9.57 -1.97
N ASN A 55 -2.61 8.46 -2.07
CA ASN A 55 -3.15 7.20 -2.58
C ASN A 55 -3.42 6.13 -1.52
N ILE A 56 -2.87 6.25 -0.30
CA ILE A 56 -2.90 5.16 0.69
C ILE A 56 -4.32 4.75 1.06
N SER A 57 -5.21 5.72 1.35
CA SER A 57 -6.62 5.43 1.64
C SER A 57 -7.36 4.87 0.42
N THR A 58 -7.04 5.36 -0.77
CA THR A 58 -7.64 4.88 -2.03
C THR A 58 -7.34 3.41 -2.27
N VAL A 59 -6.08 2.98 -2.11
CA VAL A 59 -5.72 1.56 -2.33
C VAL A 59 -6.32 0.65 -1.26
N ILE A 60 -6.47 1.12 -0.03
CA ILE A 60 -7.15 0.40 1.06
C ILE A 60 -8.63 0.19 0.72
N ASP A 61 -9.33 1.28 0.36
CA ASP A 61 -10.74 1.25 0.00
C ASP A 61 -11.01 0.33 -1.19
N GLU A 62 -10.16 0.40 -2.22
CA GLU A 62 -10.27 -0.47 -3.40
C GLU A 62 -10.00 -1.94 -3.05
N ALA A 63 -9.03 -2.21 -2.17
CA ALA A 63 -8.71 -3.58 -1.76
C ALA A 63 -9.87 -4.21 -0.97
N LEU A 64 -10.47 -3.45 -0.05
CA LEU A 64 -11.66 -3.87 0.71
C LEU A 64 -12.86 -4.11 -0.21
N LYS A 65 -13.15 -3.15 -1.11
CA LYS A 65 -14.24 -3.28 -2.10
C LYS A 65 -14.06 -4.50 -3.00
N LYS A 66 -12.84 -4.74 -3.51
CA LYS A 66 -12.55 -5.87 -4.40
C LYS A 66 -12.65 -7.22 -3.68
N ALA A 67 -12.31 -7.28 -2.40
CA ALA A 67 -12.48 -8.46 -1.56
C ALA A 67 -13.92 -8.62 -1.03
N ASN A 68 -14.80 -7.63 -1.25
CA ASN A 68 -16.14 -7.56 -0.67
C ASN A 68 -16.13 -7.66 0.87
N LEU A 69 -15.25 -6.88 1.50
CA LEU A 69 -15.05 -6.81 2.94
C LEU A 69 -15.13 -5.36 3.43
N THR A 70 -15.24 -5.22 4.75
CA THR A 70 -15.13 -3.97 5.49
C THR A 70 -13.91 -4.02 6.41
N MET A 71 -13.52 -2.87 6.98
CA MET A 71 -12.40 -2.83 7.91
C MET A 71 -12.64 -3.67 9.17
N ASP A 72 -13.90 -3.80 9.60
CA ASP A 72 -14.30 -4.61 10.77
C ASP A 72 -14.06 -6.12 10.56
N ASP A 73 -13.88 -6.57 9.31
CA ASP A 73 -13.57 -7.96 8.99
C ASP A 73 -12.07 -8.29 9.11
N ILE A 74 -11.19 -7.28 9.19
CA ILE A 74 -9.74 -7.45 9.14
C ILE A 74 -9.18 -7.79 10.53
N ASP A 75 -8.47 -8.92 10.65
CA ASP A 75 -7.90 -9.38 11.92
C ASP A 75 -6.52 -8.77 12.23
N ALA A 76 -5.76 -8.42 11.19
CA ALA A 76 -4.42 -7.88 11.32
C ALA A 76 -4.05 -6.94 10.17
N ILE A 77 -3.20 -5.96 10.47
CA ILE A 77 -2.60 -5.06 9.50
C ILE A 77 -1.09 -5.32 9.48
N ALA A 78 -0.55 -5.58 8.29
CA ALA A 78 0.87 -5.67 8.03
C ALA A 78 1.30 -4.46 7.18
N TYR A 79 2.50 -3.96 7.41
CA TYR A 79 3.08 -2.89 6.59
C TYR A 79 4.58 -3.11 6.43
N THR A 80 5.15 -2.53 5.39
CA THR A 80 6.60 -2.57 5.16
C THR A 80 7.32 -1.64 6.12
N GLN A 81 8.04 -2.23 7.08
CA GLN A 81 8.85 -1.47 8.05
C GLN A 81 10.17 -0.97 7.44
N GLY A 82 10.72 -1.69 6.47
CA GLY A 82 11.96 -1.37 5.78
C GLY A 82 12.66 -2.61 5.20
N PRO A 83 13.75 -2.42 4.44
CA PRO A 83 14.36 -1.14 4.05
C PRO A 83 13.53 -0.34 3.04
N GLY A 84 13.83 0.95 2.86
CA GLY A 84 13.10 1.83 1.94
C GLY A 84 13.35 3.33 2.15
N LEU A 85 12.63 4.16 1.40
CA LEU A 85 12.67 5.62 1.53
C LEU A 85 11.94 6.04 2.81
N ILE A 86 12.63 6.72 3.73
CA ILE A 86 12.09 7.01 5.07
C ILE A 86 10.76 7.77 5.04
N GLY A 87 10.60 8.72 4.10
CA GLY A 87 9.35 9.46 3.92
C GLY A 87 8.22 8.56 3.45
N SER A 88 8.49 7.67 2.50
CA SER A 88 7.51 6.72 1.97
C SER A 88 7.11 5.67 3.01
N LEU A 89 8.08 5.04 3.68
CA LEU A 89 7.85 4.07 4.76
C LEU A 89 6.99 4.64 5.89
N HIS A 90 7.20 5.90 6.24
CA HIS A 90 6.43 6.56 7.30
C HIS A 90 4.93 6.63 6.95
N VAL A 91 4.57 6.77 5.67
CA VAL A 91 3.16 6.81 5.25
C VAL A 91 2.48 5.48 5.54
N GLY A 92 3.10 4.35 5.18
CA GLY A 92 2.54 3.02 5.46
C GLY A 92 2.37 2.73 6.95
N VAL A 93 3.20 3.30 7.82
CA VAL A 93 3.08 3.18 9.28
C VAL A 93 1.90 3.99 9.84
N GLN A 94 1.53 5.10 9.19
CA GLN A 94 0.48 6.02 9.66
C GLN A 94 -0.90 5.81 9.01
N ALA A 95 -1.00 4.86 8.07
CA ALA A 95 -2.22 4.53 7.34
C ALA A 95 -3.31 3.95 8.26
#